data_AF-A0A645BYC4-F1
#
_entry.id   AF-A0A645BYC4-F1
#
_cell.length_a   1.000
_cell.length_b   1.000
_cell.length_c   1.000
_cell.angle_alpha   90.00
_cell.angle_beta   90.00
_cell.angle_gamma   90.00
#
_symmetry.space_group_name_H-M   'P 1'
#
loop_
_entity.id
_entity.type
_entity.pdbx_description
1 polymer ?
#
loop_
_entity_poly.entity_id
_entity_poly.type
_entity_poly.pdbx_seq_one_letter_code
_entity_poly.pdbx_strand_id
1 'polypeptide(L)'
;MMIPMMVPKTKEYIKFRKTGIVTIEGCELVGDTSLTKRLYSRMLCGHYNRDKLQTFGDLASSTKDRLIVFYNFNEELNSLKQITAELERPISEVNGHVKDLFAYENDSDSITFIQYQAGAMGLNLQKANKVVFFTLTDKSELYEQAKKRIHRIGQNRTCFYYLMMCCDSVEEAILQTLNQRKDFTDELFDECKV
;
A
#
# COMPACT_ATOMS: atom_id res chain seq x y z
N MET A 1 1.28 -17.05 0.47
CA MET A 1 -0.18 -16.97 0.60
C MET A 1 -0.61 -15.52 0.51
N MET A 2 -1.54 -15.20 -0.40
CA MET A 2 -2.15 -13.86 -0.48
C MET A 2 -3.36 -13.83 0.45
N ILE A 3 -3.51 -12.78 1.26
CA ILE A 3 -4.62 -12.60 2.22
C ILE A 3 -5.25 -11.23 1.92
N PRO A 4 -6.45 -11.17 1.30
CA PRO A 4 -7.15 -9.91 1.13
C PRO A 4 -7.70 -9.42 2.47
N MET A 5 -7.48 -8.13 2.76
CA MET A 5 -8.02 -7.40 3.90
C MET A 5 -8.91 -6.29 3.35
N MET A 6 -10.20 -6.61 3.23
CA MET A 6 -11.18 -5.79 2.54
C MET A 6 -11.83 -4.77 3.49
N VAL A 7 -11.91 -3.52 3.07
CA VAL A 7 -12.58 -2.43 3.80
C VAL A 7 -13.63 -1.77 2.93
N PRO A 8 -14.70 -1.19 3.50
CA PRO A 8 -15.72 -0.52 2.69
C PRO A 8 -15.17 0.74 2.03
N LYS A 9 -15.80 1.14 0.92
CA LYS A 9 -15.55 2.44 0.30
C LYS A 9 -16.19 3.58 1.09
N THR A 10 -15.50 4.72 1.13
CA THR A 10 -15.96 5.91 1.85
C THR A 10 -17.04 6.67 1.06
N LYS A 11 -17.80 7.53 1.75
CA LYS A 11 -18.77 8.42 1.09
C LYS A 11 -18.08 9.40 0.16
N GLU A 12 -16.89 9.83 0.54
CA GLU A 12 -16.02 10.74 -0.19
C GLU A 12 -15.52 10.09 -1.48
N TYR A 13 -15.11 8.83 -1.44
CA TYR A 13 -14.79 8.05 -2.65
C TYR A 13 -15.99 7.96 -3.60
N ILE A 14 -17.17 7.58 -3.09
CA ILE A 14 -18.39 7.47 -3.90
C ILE A 14 -18.75 8.81 -4.53
N LYS A 15 -18.68 9.91 -3.75
CA LYS A 15 -18.96 11.26 -4.24
C LYS A 15 -17.97 11.62 -5.35
N PHE A 16 -16.67 11.49 -5.08
CA PHE A 16 -15.61 11.82 -6.04
C PHE A 16 -15.72 11.04 -7.35
N ARG A 17 -16.02 9.73 -7.29
CA ARG A 17 -16.22 8.92 -8.49
C ARG A 17 -17.39 9.39 -9.35
N LYS A 18 -18.43 9.98 -8.74
CA LYS A 18 -19.61 10.52 -9.45
C LYS A 18 -19.39 11.92 -9.99
N THR A 19 -18.78 12.80 -9.19
CA THR A 19 -18.72 14.25 -9.48
C THR A 19 -17.37 14.72 -9.98
N GLY A 20 -16.31 13.92 -9.77
CA GLY A 20 -14.92 14.34 -9.98
C GLY A 20 -14.38 15.30 -8.93
N ILE A 21 -15.17 15.67 -7.91
CA ILE A 21 -14.78 16.68 -6.92
C ILE A 21 -15.26 16.29 -5.51
N VAL A 22 -14.36 16.36 -4.54
CA VAL A 22 -14.68 16.16 -3.12
C VAL A 22 -13.79 17.01 -2.22
N THR A 23 -14.31 17.44 -1.07
CA THR A 23 -13.54 18.09 -0.01
C THR A 23 -13.38 17.11 1.14
N ILE A 24 -12.16 16.85 1.57
CA ILE A 24 -11.83 15.93 2.66
C ILE A 24 -10.65 16.49 3.45
N GLU A 25 -10.76 16.52 4.77
CA GLU A 25 -9.71 17.00 5.69
C GLU A 25 -9.18 18.41 5.36
N GLY A 26 -10.06 19.29 4.85
CA GLY A 26 -9.70 20.66 4.47
C GLY A 26 -9.03 20.78 3.09
N CYS A 27 -8.81 19.67 2.40
CA CYS A 27 -8.29 19.63 1.03
C CYS A 27 -9.43 19.44 0.03
N GLU A 28 -9.42 20.21 -1.06
CA GLU A 28 -10.31 19.99 -2.21
C GLU A 28 -9.57 19.15 -3.27
N LEU A 29 -10.13 17.99 -3.60
CA LEU A 29 -9.62 17.09 -4.62
C LEU A 29 -10.44 17.31 -5.90
N VAL A 30 -9.78 17.77 -6.96
CA VAL A 30 -10.42 18.09 -8.25
C VAL A 30 -9.83 17.21 -9.35
N GLY A 31 -10.61 16.26 -9.84
CA GLY A 31 -10.25 15.35 -10.91
C GLY A 31 -10.70 15.85 -12.27
N ASP A 32 -10.01 16.85 -12.84
CA ASP A 32 -10.35 17.40 -14.16
C ASP A 32 -9.83 16.55 -15.34
N THR A 33 -8.91 15.62 -15.07
CA THR A 33 -8.30 14.71 -16.06
C THR A 33 -8.41 13.27 -15.60
N SER A 34 -8.33 12.30 -16.52
CA SER A 34 -8.32 10.87 -16.17
C SER A 34 -7.18 10.54 -15.20
N LEU A 35 -5.99 11.15 -15.40
CA LEU A 35 -4.85 11.02 -14.51
C LEU A 35 -5.16 11.49 -13.07
N THR A 36 -5.71 12.69 -12.92
CA THR A 36 -6.02 13.26 -11.58
C THR A 36 -7.18 12.54 -10.92
N LYS A 37 -8.21 12.13 -11.68
CA LYS A 37 -9.28 11.26 -11.20
C LYS A 37 -8.74 9.93 -10.68
N ARG A 38 -7.84 9.30 -11.42
CA ARG A 38 -7.22 8.03 -11.00
C ARG A 38 -6.37 8.22 -9.75
N LEU A 39 -5.54 9.27 -9.71
CA LEU A 39 -4.71 9.61 -8.56
C LEU A 39 -5.57 9.78 -7.28
N TYR A 40 -6.56 10.65 -7.32
CA TYR A 40 -7.39 10.94 -6.15
C TYR A 40 -8.30 9.78 -5.78
N SER A 41 -8.79 8.99 -6.74
CA SER A 41 -9.51 7.73 -6.45
C SER A 41 -8.65 6.76 -5.63
N ARG A 42 -7.35 6.66 -5.96
CA ARG A 42 -6.39 5.83 -5.21
C ARG A 42 -6.09 6.40 -3.82
N MET A 43 -5.88 7.71 -3.70
CA MET A 43 -5.68 8.37 -2.39
C MET A 43 -6.89 8.20 -1.47
N LEU A 44 -8.11 8.35 -2.02
CA LEU A 44 -9.38 8.16 -1.31
C LEU A 44 -9.58 6.72 -0.81
N CYS A 45 -9.03 5.72 -1.51
CA CYS A 45 -8.99 4.34 -1.04
C CYS A 45 -7.83 4.06 -0.07
N GLY A 46 -6.76 4.86 -0.11
CA GLY A 46 -5.57 4.73 0.72
C GLY A 46 -5.72 5.43 2.07
N HIS A 47 -4.88 6.46 2.32
CA HIS A 47 -4.78 7.14 3.61
C HIS A 47 -6.06 7.88 4.04
N TYR A 48 -6.91 8.30 3.10
CA TYR A 48 -8.20 8.90 3.45
C TYR A 48 -9.25 7.89 3.93
N ASN A 49 -9.02 6.58 3.72
CA ASN A 49 -9.91 5.54 4.22
C ASN A 49 -9.48 5.11 5.64
N ARG A 50 -10.19 5.63 6.64
CA ARG A 50 -9.92 5.35 8.06
C ARG A 50 -10.05 3.87 8.41
N ASP A 51 -11.00 3.15 7.80
CA ASP A 51 -11.16 1.71 8.04
C ASP A 51 -9.91 0.95 7.54
N LYS A 52 -9.28 1.43 6.48
CA LYS A 52 -8.02 0.86 5.95
C LYS A 52 -6.85 1.08 6.89
N LEU A 53 -6.72 2.29 7.44
CA LEU A 53 -5.72 2.62 8.45
C LEU A 53 -5.93 1.80 9.73
N GLN A 54 -7.17 1.69 10.21
CA GLN A 54 -7.52 0.87 11.36
C GLN A 54 -7.16 -0.60 11.12
N THR A 55 -7.51 -1.14 9.96
CA THR A 55 -7.19 -2.52 9.58
C THR A 55 -5.69 -2.79 9.57
N PHE A 56 -4.88 -1.81 9.14
CA PHE A 56 -3.42 -1.89 9.26
C PHE A 56 -2.96 -1.91 10.73
N GLY A 57 -3.50 -1.04 11.58
CA GLY A 57 -3.21 -1.01 13.01
C GLY A 57 -3.57 -2.33 13.72
N ASP A 58 -4.73 -2.90 13.39
CA ASP A 58 -5.18 -4.20 13.92
C ASP A 58 -4.23 -5.33 13.49
N LEU A 59 -3.82 -5.35 12.21
CA LEU A 59 -2.83 -6.31 11.73
C LEU A 59 -1.50 -6.13 12.47
N ALA A 60 -1.00 -4.90 12.55
CA ALA A 60 0.29 -4.57 13.15
C ALA A 60 0.34 -4.88 14.66
N SER A 61 -0.78 -4.75 15.37
CA SER A 61 -0.89 -5.10 16.80
C SER A 61 -1.09 -6.60 17.04
N SER A 62 -1.73 -7.31 16.11
CA SER A 62 -1.99 -8.76 16.23
C SER A 62 -0.74 -9.65 16.10
N THR A 63 0.41 -9.09 15.70
CA THR A 63 1.63 -9.84 15.43
C THR A 63 2.87 -9.10 15.93
N LYS A 64 3.81 -9.83 16.53
CA LYS A 64 5.16 -9.32 16.85
C LYS A 64 6.20 -9.65 15.79
N ASP A 65 5.81 -10.26 14.69
CA ASP A 65 6.72 -10.52 13.57
C ASP A 65 7.05 -9.24 12.79
N ARG A 66 8.26 -9.21 12.24
CA ARG A 66 8.71 -8.20 11.27
C ARG A 66 7.78 -8.06 10.08
N LEU A 67 7.35 -6.83 9.80
CA LEU A 67 6.49 -6.50 8.65
C LEU A 67 7.25 -5.65 7.64
N ILE A 68 7.06 -5.95 6.36
CA ILE A 68 7.42 -5.04 5.25
C ILE A 68 6.14 -4.42 4.73
N VAL A 69 6.08 -3.09 4.64
CA VAL A 69 4.89 -2.36 4.20
C VAL A 69 5.22 -1.56 2.95
N PHE A 70 4.61 -1.93 1.83
CA PHE A 70 4.70 -1.17 0.59
C PHE A 70 3.61 -0.11 0.50
N TYR A 71 4.01 1.10 0.10
CA TYR A 71 3.15 2.28 0.01
C TYR A 71 3.47 3.12 -1.23
N ASN A 72 2.55 4.01 -1.63
CA ASN A 72 2.76 4.93 -2.77
C ASN A 72 2.91 6.40 -2.36
N PHE A 73 2.13 6.86 -1.38
CA PHE A 73 1.95 8.29 -1.07
C PHE A 73 2.66 8.71 0.23
N ASN A 74 3.14 9.96 0.30
CA ASN A 74 3.81 10.47 1.51
C ASN A 74 2.84 10.62 2.70
N GLU A 75 1.61 11.09 2.47
CA GLU A 75 0.60 11.19 3.53
C GLU A 75 0.18 9.82 4.08
N GLU A 76 0.26 8.79 3.24
CA GLU A 76 0.09 7.41 3.67
C GLU A 76 1.21 6.97 4.59
N LEU A 77 2.48 7.24 4.23
CA LEU A 77 3.61 6.98 5.12
C LEU A 77 3.45 7.71 6.48
N ASN A 78 3.05 8.98 6.46
CA ASN A 78 2.85 9.77 7.68
C ASN A 78 1.83 9.10 8.62
N SER A 79 0.67 8.73 8.06
CA SER A 79 -0.42 8.07 8.81
C SER A 79 0.03 6.71 9.36
N LEU A 80 0.72 5.92 8.55
CA LEU A 80 1.25 4.62 8.97
C LEU A 80 2.29 4.75 10.08
N LYS A 81 3.17 5.75 9.99
CA LYS A 81 4.20 6.02 11.02
C LYS A 81 3.56 6.39 12.36
N GLN A 82 2.51 7.22 12.34
CA GLN A 82 1.76 7.56 13.55
C GLN A 82 1.20 6.31 14.22
N ILE A 83 0.51 5.44 13.46
CA ILE A 83 -0.02 4.17 13.97
C ILE A 83 1.10 3.32 14.59
N THR A 84 2.25 3.20 13.91
CA THR A 84 3.35 2.37 14.44
C THR A 84 4.04 2.96 15.65
N ALA A 85 4.05 4.28 15.80
CA ALA A 85 4.58 4.96 16.98
C ALA A 85 3.70 4.68 18.21
N GLU A 86 2.37 4.69 18.04
CA GLU A 86 1.42 4.31 19.11
C GLU A 86 1.57 2.85 19.54
N LEU A 87 2.02 1.98 18.63
CA LEU A 87 2.31 0.57 18.91
C LEU A 87 3.72 0.33 19.47
N GLU A 88 4.54 1.38 19.64
CA GLU A 88 5.93 1.31 20.11
C GLU A 88 6.82 0.36 19.28
N ARG A 89 6.50 0.17 17.99
CA ARG A 89 7.26 -0.74 17.12
C ARG A 89 8.42 -0.02 16.44
N PRO A 90 9.65 -0.55 16.47
CA PRO A 90 10.79 0.03 15.76
C PRO A 90 10.54 0.11 14.26
N ILE A 91 10.90 1.23 13.62
CA ILE A 91 10.67 1.43 12.19
C ILE A 91 11.97 1.57 11.39
N SER A 92 11.90 1.15 10.13
CA SER A 92 12.89 1.47 9.10
C SER A 92 12.18 2.00 7.87
N GLU A 93 12.87 2.80 7.07
CA GLU A 93 12.28 3.52 5.95
C GLU A 93 13.19 3.47 4.73
N VAL A 94 12.64 3.06 3.58
CA VAL A 94 13.36 3.07 2.30
C VAL A 94 12.49 3.74 1.23
N ASN A 95 12.90 4.94 0.82
CA ASN A 95 12.26 5.73 -0.23
C ASN A 95 13.32 6.51 -1.04
N GLY A 96 12.88 7.46 -1.86
CA GLY A 96 13.78 8.26 -2.70
C GLY A 96 14.73 9.19 -1.91
N HIS A 97 14.47 9.40 -0.62
CA HIS A 97 15.21 10.34 0.24
C HIS A 97 15.94 9.63 1.39
N VAL A 98 15.32 8.62 1.98
CA VAL A 98 15.80 7.89 3.16
C VAL A 98 16.10 6.45 2.76
N LYS A 99 17.26 5.95 3.20
CA LYS A 99 17.61 4.53 3.12
C LYS A 99 18.10 4.08 4.49
N ASP A 100 17.15 3.76 5.36
CA ASP A 100 17.39 3.20 6.67
C ASP A 100 16.86 1.77 6.76
N LEU A 101 17.70 0.87 7.25
CA LEU A 101 17.36 -0.52 7.56
C LEU A 101 17.81 -0.91 8.97
N PHE A 102 18.17 0.04 9.83
CA PHE A 102 18.71 -0.25 11.15
C PHE A 102 17.77 -1.13 11.98
N ALA A 103 16.50 -0.72 12.11
CA ALA A 103 15.52 -1.51 12.84
C ALA A 103 15.20 -2.83 12.10
N TYR A 104 15.18 -2.79 10.76
CA TYR A 104 15.06 -4.00 9.93
C TYR A 104 16.16 -5.04 10.21
N GLU A 105 17.36 -4.61 10.56
CA GLU A 105 18.47 -5.52 10.82
C GLU A 105 18.50 -6.00 12.28
N ASN A 106 18.09 -5.16 13.24
CA ASN A 106 18.31 -5.38 14.67
C ASN A 106 17.07 -5.82 15.47
N ASP A 107 15.85 -5.42 15.07
CA ASP A 107 14.65 -5.58 15.92
C ASP A 107 13.67 -6.60 15.36
N SER A 108 13.46 -7.75 16.02
CA SER A 108 12.64 -8.85 15.46
C SER A 108 11.19 -8.49 15.13
N ASP A 109 10.68 -7.41 15.73
CA ASP A 109 9.32 -6.89 15.58
C ASP A 109 9.27 -5.56 14.79
N SER A 110 10.30 -5.23 14.01
CA SER A 110 10.28 -3.97 13.26
C SER A 110 9.19 -3.91 12.19
N ILE A 111 8.82 -2.69 11.81
CA ILE A 111 8.03 -2.40 10.61
C ILE A 111 8.89 -1.60 9.63
N THR A 112 9.04 -2.10 8.41
CA THR A 112 9.85 -1.44 7.39
C THR A 112 8.96 -0.90 6.27
N PHE A 113 8.91 0.42 6.14
CA PHE A 113 8.15 1.10 5.10
C PHE A 113 8.99 1.25 3.83
N ILE A 114 8.44 0.84 2.69
CA ILE A 114 9.13 0.86 1.41
C ILE A 114 8.27 1.50 0.35
N GLN A 115 8.74 2.61 -0.21
CA GLN A 115 8.12 3.17 -1.41
C GLN A 115 8.47 2.29 -2.61
N TYR A 116 7.50 1.98 -3.47
CA TYR A 116 7.70 1.02 -4.57
C TYR A 116 8.93 1.30 -5.44
N GLN A 117 9.19 2.57 -5.77
CA GLN A 117 10.32 3.00 -6.59
C GLN A 117 11.66 2.70 -5.91
N ALA A 118 11.76 2.85 -4.59
CA ALA A 118 12.95 2.49 -3.81
C ALA A 118 13.06 0.98 -3.57
N GLY A 119 11.92 0.26 -3.61
CA GLY A 119 11.87 -1.19 -3.59
C GLY A 119 12.64 -1.86 -4.72
N ALA A 120 12.91 -1.16 -5.84
CA ALA A 120 13.70 -1.67 -6.97
C ALA A 120 15.21 -1.78 -6.67
N MET A 121 15.71 -1.20 -5.58
CA MET A 121 17.15 -1.08 -5.28
C MET A 121 17.86 -2.37 -4.81
N GLY A 122 17.30 -3.56 -5.08
CA GLY A 122 17.99 -4.81 -4.77
C GLY A 122 17.97 -5.25 -3.29
N LEU A 123 17.14 -4.62 -2.45
CA LEU A 123 17.04 -4.91 -1.00
C LEU A 123 16.85 -6.40 -0.72
N ASN A 124 17.57 -6.92 0.28
CA ASN A 124 17.42 -8.29 0.78
C ASN A 124 16.57 -8.30 2.05
N LEU A 125 15.28 -8.67 1.93
CA LEU A 125 14.31 -8.56 3.01
C LEU A 125 13.91 -9.92 3.63
N GLN A 126 14.76 -10.93 3.53
CA GLN A 126 14.47 -12.31 3.97
C GLN A 126 14.28 -12.49 5.49
N LYS A 127 14.68 -11.54 6.34
CA LYS A 127 14.37 -11.58 7.78
C LYS A 127 12.88 -11.41 8.06
N ALA A 128 12.12 -10.85 7.11
CA ALA A 128 10.67 -10.82 7.13
C ALA A 128 10.07 -11.93 6.25
N ASN A 129 8.90 -12.44 6.63
CA ASN A 129 8.08 -13.33 5.81
C ASN A 129 6.64 -12.81 5.68
N LYS A 130 6.37 -11.58 6.13
CA LYS A 130 5.07 -10.92 6.07
C LYS A 130 5.23 -9.59 5.33
N VAL A 131 4.51 -9.43 4.24
CA VAL A 131 4.42 -8.20 3.46
C VAL A 131 3.00 -7.68 3.54
N VAL A 132 2.86 -6.37 3.70
CA VAL A 132 1.62 -5.62 3.58
C VAL A 132 1.73 -4.76 2.33
N PHE A 133 0.78 -4.89 1.42
CA PHE A 133 0.57 -3.93 0.35
C PHE A 133 -0.54 -2.99 0.82
N PHE A 134 -0.16 -1.81 1.32
CA PHE A 134 -1.14 -0.86 1.83
C PHE A 134 -1.90 -0.19 0.69
N THR A 135 -1.19 0.35 -0.30
CA THR A 135 -1.75 0.67 -1.61
C THR A 135 -0.96 -0.07 -2.68
N LEU A 136 -1.64 -0.55 -3.73
CA LEU A 136 -0.96 -1.17 -4.86
C LEU A 136 -0.32 -0.12 -5.77
N THR A 137 0.85 -0.46 -6.30
CA THR A 137 1.44 0.24 -7.46
C THR A 137 0.56 0.03 -8.70
N ASP A 138 0.67 0.91 -9.69
CA ASP A 138 0.08 0.72 -11.01
C ASP A 138 1.05 0.06 -12.01
N LYS A 139 2.28 -0.26 -11.58
CA LYS A 139 3.32 -0.87 -12.41
C LYS A 139 3.50 -2.35 -12.11
N SER A 140 3.28 -3.18 -13.13
CA SER A 140 3.41 -4.64 -13.04
C SER A 140 4.79 -5.05 -12.54
N GLU A 141 5.83 -4.44 -13.10
CA GLU A 141 7.21 -4.76 -12.73
C GLU A 141 7.48 -4.49 -11.24
N LEU A 142 7.04 -3.34 -10.72
CA LEU A 142 7.25 -2.98 -9.32
C LEU A 142 6.49 -3.94 -8.38
N TYR A 143 5.28 -4.36 -8.76
CA TYR A 143 4.50 -5.33 -7.98
C TYR A 143 5.18 -6.70 -7.94
N GLU A 144 5.67 -7.20 -9.08
CA GLU A 144 6.41 -8.47 -9.16
C GLU A 144 7.72 -8.41 -8.38
N GLN A 145 8.45 -7.30 -8.45
CA GLN A 145 9.67 -7.11 -7.68
C GLN A 145 9.38 -7.08 -6.18
N ALA A 146 8.32 -6.38 -5.75
CA ALA A 146 7.93 -6.29 -4.35
C ALA A 146 7.60 -7.67 -3.76
N LYS A 147 6.83 -8.50 -4.47
CA LYS A 147 6.54 -9.89 -4.06
C LYS A 147 7.81 -10.72 -3.85
N LYS A 148 8.81 -10.54 -4.71
CA LYS A 148 10.08 -11.30 -4.64
C LYS A 148 11.01 -10.88 -3.49
N ARG A 149 10.74 -9.80 -2.75
CA ARG A 149 11.67 -9.30 -1.72
C ARG A 149 11.84 -10.22 -0.52
N ILE A 150 10.77 -10.90 -0.11
CA ILE A 150 10.81 -11.90 0.97
C ILE A 150 10.90 -13.34 0.45
N HIS A 151 10.47 -13.57 -0.79
CA HIS A 151 10.45 -14.89 -1.45
C HIS A 151 11.69 -15.10 -2.30
N ARG A 152 12.83 -15.29 -1.63
CA ARG A 152 14.14 -15.61 -2.21
C ARG A 152 14.64 -16.98 -1.74
N ILE A 153 15.56 -17.56 -2.52
CA ILE A 153 16.27 -18.82 -2.19
C ILE A 153 16.84 -18.71 -0.77
N GLY A 154 16.51 -19.66 0.11
CA GLY A 154 16.88 -19.68 1.53
C GLY A 154 15.79 -19.24 2.51
N GLN A 155 14.64 -18.73 2.03
CA GLN A 155 13.48 -18.51 2.89
C GLN A 155 12.75 -19.84 3.15
N ASN A 156 12.83 -20.33 4.39
CA ASN A 156 12.18 -21.58 4.80
C ASN A 156 10.79 -21.35 5.44
N ARG A 157 10.44 -20.09 5.77
CA ARG A 157 9.13 -19.75 6.35
C ARG A 157 8.13 -19.48 5.23
N THR A 158 6.88 -19.85 5.46
CA THR A 158 5.77 -19.46 4.58
C THR A 158 5.69 -17.94 4.49
N CYS A 159 5.68 -17.42 3.26
CA CYS A 159 5.50 -16.00 2.99
C CYS A 159 4.01 -15.63 2.95
N PHE A 160 3.64 -14.59 3.69
CA PHE A 160 2.29 -14.02 3.75
C PHE A 160 2.29 -12.64 3.11
N TYR A 161 1.28 -12.37 2.29
CA TYR A 161 1.10 -11.09 1.62
C TYR A 161 -0.31 -10.58 1.93
N TYR A 162 -0.41 -9.59 2.80
CA TYR A 162 -1.66 -8.93 3.16
C TYR A 162 -1.94 -7.83 2.14
N LEU A 163 -3.05 -7.97 1.41
CA LEU A 163 -3.52 -6.97 0.44
C LEU A 163 -4.58 -6.12 1.11
N MET A 164 -4.24 -4.88 1.48
CA MET A 164 -5.22 -3.94 2.01
C MET A 164 -6.00 -3.34 0.84
N MET A 165 -7.31 -3.56 0.80
CA MET A 165 -8.13 -3.27 -0.39
C MET A 165 -9.45 -2.62 -0.03
N CYS A 166 -9.80 -1.56 -0.73
CA CYS A 166 -11.11 -0.93 -0.68
C CYS A 166 -12.09 -1.68 -1.62
N CYS A 167 -13.21 -2.16 -1.09
CA CYS A 167 -14.23 -2.90 -1.84
C CYS A 167 -14.87 -2.04 -2.92
N ASP A 168 -15.20 -2.65 -4.06
CA ASP A 168 -15.87 -1.99 -5.18
C ASP A 168 -15.19 -0.66 -5.52
N SER A 169 -13.87 -0.72 -5.73
CA SER A 169 -13.05 0.45 -5.99
C SER A 169 -12.04 0.26 -7.11
N VAL A 170 -11.33 1.34 -7.47
CA VAL A 170 -10.21 1.32 -8.41
C VAL A 170 -9.12 0.32 -8.03
N GLU A 171 -8.97 -0.02 -6.75
CA GLU A 171 -7.94 -0.95 -6.30
C GLU A 171 -8.14 -2.36 -6.86
N GLU A 172 -9.40 -2.81 -7.01
CA GLU A 172 -9.70 -4.13 -7.57
C GLU A 172 -9.32 -4.21 -9.06
N ALA A 173 -9.59 -3.15 -9.82
CA ALA A 173 -9.20 -3.04 -11.22
C ALA A 173 -7.67 -3.02 -11.38
N ILE A 174 -6.97 -2.27 -10.50
CA ILE A 174 -5.50 -2.29 -10.43
C ILE A 174 -5.01 -3.72 -10.18
N LEU A 175 -5.52 -4.40 -9.15
CA LEU A 175 -5.09 -5.75 -8.81
C LEU A 175 -5.32 -6.75 -9.96
N GLN A 176 -6.48 -6.69 -10.61
CA GLN A 176 -6.80 -7.51 -11.78
C GLN A 176 -5.79 -7.28 -12.91
N THR A 177 -5.43 -6.03 -13.16
CA THR A 177 -4.48 -5.65 -14.22
C THR A 177 -3.06 -6.12 -13.91
N LEU A 178 -2.61 -5.93 -12.67
CA LEU A 178 -1.32 -6.41 -12.20
C LEU A 178 -1.21 -7.95 -12.23
N ASN A 179 -2.30 -8.66 -11.94
CA ASN A 179 -2.33 -10.13 -12.04
C ASN A 179 -2.18 -10.62 -13.49
N GLN A 180 -2.56 -9.81 -14.48
CA GLN A 180 -2.27 -10.05 -15.90
C GLN A 180 -0.86 -9.63 -16.30
N ARG A 181 -0.04 -9.18 -15.34
CA ARG A 181 1.30 -8.62 -15.54
C ARG A 181 1.32 -7.38 -16.44
N LYS A 182 0.25 -6.60 -16.42
CA LYS A 182 0.12 -5.33 -17.16
C LYS A 182 0.17 -4.13 -16.23
N ASP A 183 0.55 -3.00 -16.79
CA ASP A 183 0.44 -1.71 -16.11
C ASP A 183 -1.00 -1.22 -16.14
N PHE A 184 -1.46 -0.65 -15.03
CA PHE A 184 -2.76 0.01 -14.96
C PHE A 184 -2.63 1.45 -15.48
N THR A 185 -3.31 1.74 -16.59
CA THR A 185 -3.23 3.03 -17.30
C THR A 185 -4.47 3.88 -17.09
N ASP A 186 -4.43 5.12 -17.58
CA ASP A 186 -5.58 6.02 -17.53
C ASP A 186 -6.74 5.51 -18.41
N GLU A 187 -6.44 4.87 -19.54
CA GLU A 187 -7.46 4.28 -20.42
C GLU A 187 -8.22 3.15 -19.72
N LEU A 188 -7.48 2.25 -19.06
CA LEU A 188 -8.09 1.17 -18.26
C LEU A 188 -8.93 1.72 -17.10
N PHE A 189 -8.54 2.86 -16.54
CA PHE A 189 -9.32 3.53 -15.51
C PHE A 189 -10.61 4.16 -16.03
N ASP A 190 -10.63 4.68 -17.25
CA ASP A 190 -11.85 5.22 -17.85
C ASP A 190 -12.87 4.12 -18.20
N GLU A 191 -12.42 2.89 -18.45
CA GLU A 191 -13.27 1.71 -18.65
C GLU A 191 -13.86 1.15 -17.33
N CYS A 192 -13.32 1.54 -16.18
CA CYS A 192 -13.72 1.05 -14.86
C CYS A 192 -15.14 1.54 -14.49
N LYS A 193 -16.12 0.63 -14.51
CA LYS A 193 -17.51 0.88 -14.08
C LYS A 193 -17.73 0.81 -12.55
N VAL A 194 -16.73 1.23 -11.78
CA VAL A 194 -16.69 1.12 -10.31
C VAL A 194 -17.06 2.42 -9.63
#